data_AF-A0A7W0ZWT6-F1
#
_entry.id   AF-A0A7W0ZWT6-F1
#
_cell.length_a   1.000
_cell.length_b   1.000
_cell.length_c   1.000
_cell.angle_alpha   90.00
_cell.angle_beta   90.00
_cell.angle_gamma   90.00
#
_symmetry.space_group_name_H-M   'P 1'
#
loop_
_entity.id
_entity.type
_entity.pdbx_description
1 polymer ?
#
loop_
_entity_poly.entity_id
_entity_poly.type
_entity_poly.pdbx_seq_one_letter_code
_entity_poly.pdbx_strand_id
1 'polypeptide(L)'
;MRPSLRGTLIKLVVAVSPLTAAGCLVFDGERQPDAGVDSRLPTSDCGGWRTFRVLVEEPPPIELAALVDACETDPATCIQLCNEVLRRSVIDSNTNVTATQCDVTHSPTGHDVAIGYYGSCGAEGRRPAGLARGRKPRAGIAGTHLARSAWYEAASVYAFVSLARELARFGAPKTLRDAAKRAAIDEVHHARLMGDLARARGATPPKVEIEDPGLRSLESIAIENVTEGIVGETWAALIAFWQAAHATDPTMRATYARIAEDELRHAELSIEVDAWARTKLRPAARKRVDAARTRALAKLAKGVKTTQPAALVAELGMPDAAAMQKLFANARARVWA
;
A
#
# COMPACT_ATOMS: atom_id res chain seq x y z
N MET A 1 -31.07 15.53 -1.85
CA MET A 1 -30.56 14.28 -1.27
C MET A 1 -29.04 14.25 -1.51
N ARG A 2 -28.20 14.17 -0.47
CA ARG A 2 -26.75 13.99 -0.69
C ARG A 2 -26.53 12.59 -1.29
N PRO A 3 -25.71 12.44 -2.35
CA PRO A 3 -25.43 11.12 -2.89
C PRO A 3 -24.75 10.24 -1.82
N SER A 4 -25.10 8.95 -1.76
CA SER A 4 -24.42 8.00 -0.87
C SER A 4 -22.94 7.90 -1.24
N LEU A 5 -22.07 7.57 -0.28
CA LEU A 5 -20.65 7.40 -0.52
C LEU A 5 -20.42 6.32 -1.59
N ARG A 6 -21.15 5.20 -1.50
CA ARG A 6 -21.22 4.15 -2.53
C ARG A 6 -21.45 4.71 -3.94
N GLY A 7 -22.55 5.44 -4.12
CA GLY A 7 -22.95 5.97 -5.42
C GLY A 7 -21.94 6.98 -5.96
N THR A 8 -21.26 7.70 -5.08
CA THR A 8 -20.17 8.61 -5.45
C THR A 8 -18.96 7.84 -5.94
N LEU A 9 -18.42 6.87 -5.17
CA LEU A 9 -17.23 6.11 -5.56
C LEU A 9 -17.40 5.36 -6.88
N ILE A 10 -18.55 4.68 -7.08
CA ILE A 10 -18.85 3.99 -8.34
C ILE A 10 -18.84 4.96 -9.52
N LYS A 11 -19.45 6.15 -9.38
CA LYS A 11 -19.42 7.18 -10.43
C LYS A 11 -18.01 7.67 -10.72
N LEU A 12 -17.13 7.75 -9.71
CA LEU A 12 -15.74 8.13 -9.92
C LEU A 12 -14.98 7.08 -10.74
N VAL A 13 -15.18 5.80 -10.43
CA VAL A 13 -14.57 4.69 -11.20
C VAL A 13 -15.06 4.72 -12.64
N VAL A 14 -16.38 4.77 -12.85
CA VAL A 14 -16.98 4.83 -14.20
C VAL A 14 -16.48 6.04 -14.99
N ALA A 15 -16.33 7.21 -14.35
CA ALA A 15 -15.85 8.42 -15.03
C ALA A 15 -14.37 8.36 -15.47
N VAL A 16 -13.57 7.47 -14.88
CA VAL A 16 -12.15 7.29 -15.20
C VAL A 16 -11.91 6.07 -16.11
N SER A 17 -12.87 5.14 -16.15
CA SER A 17 -12.79 3.93 -16.96
C SER A 17 -12.75 4.29 -18.45
N PRO A 18 -11.88 3.66 -19.27
CA PRO A 18 -11.87 3.88 -20.71
C PRO A 18 -13.20 3.44 -21.34
N LEU A 19 -13.69 4.20 -22.33
CA LEU A 19 -14.99 4.02 -22.99
C LEU A 19 -15.13 2.69 -23.76
N THR A 20 -14.05 1.92 -23.93
CA THR A 20 -13.96 0.72 -24.79
C THR A 20 -14.09 -0.61 -24.05
N ALA A 21 -14.69 -0.66 -22.86
CA ALA A 21 -15.05 -1.93 -22.21
C ALA A 21 -16.15 -2.75 -22.95
N ALA A 22 -16.41 -2.42 -24.23
CA ALA A 22 -17.14 -3.23 -25.20
C ALA A 22 -16.27 -3.44 -26.46
N GLY A 23 -15.56 -4.57 -26.52
CA GLY A 23 -15.16 -5.23 -27.78
C GLY A 23 -13.90 -4.75 -28.54
N CYS A 24 -13.01 -5.73 -28.77
CA CYS A 24 -11.91 -5.80 -29.74
C CYS A 24 -10.60 -5.03 -29.46
N LEU A 25 -9.54 -5.83 -29.30
CA LEU A 25 -8.14 -5.54 -29.03
C LEU A 25 -7.38 -5.08 -30.29
N VAL A 26 -6.58 -4.00 -30.17
CA VAL A 26 -5.33 -3.80 -30.91
C VAL A 26 -4.36 -3.05 -29.99
N PHE A 27 -3.15 -3.57 -29.80
CA PHE A 27 -2.03 -2.93 -29.09
C PHE A 27 -0.95 -2.56 -30.11
N ASP A 28 -0.48 -1.31 -30.12
CA ASP A 28 0.74 -0.88 -30.82
C ASP A 28 1.52 0.15 -29.98
N GLY A 29 2.84 -0.08 -29.82
CA GLY A 29 3.94 0.86 -29.50
C GLY A 29 3.92 1.58 -28.14
N GLU A 30 5.01 1.96 -27.48
CA GLU A 30 6.45 1.96 -27.76
C GLU A 30 7.21 2.27 -26.43
N ARG A 31 8.52 2.01 -26.39
CA ARG A 31 9.43 2.18 -25.25
C ARG A 31 9.91 3.65 -25.16
N GLN A 32 9.92 4.27 -23.97
CA GLN A 32 10.54 5.60 -23.74
C GLN A 32 11.75 5.53 -22.78
N PRO A 33 12.78 6.41 -22.94
CA PRO A 33 14.10 6.22 -22.35
C PRO A 33 14.39 7.07 -21.09
N ASP A 34 15.30 6.50 -20.27
CA ASP A 34 16.24 7.03 -19.27
C ASP A 34 15.96 8.36 -18.53
N ALA A 35 15.75 8.25 -17.22
CA ALA A 35 15.82 9.35 -16.25
C ALA A 35 17.12 9.25 -15.42
N GLY A 36 17.85 10.37 -15.30
CA GLY A 36 19.22 10.48 -14.80
C GLY A 36 19.47 10.08 -13.33
N VAL A 37 20.77 9.98 -13.02
CA VAL A 37 21.37 9.43 -11.80
C VAL A 37 21.54 10.50 -10.72
N ASP A 38 20.98 10.29 -9.53
CA ASP A 38 21.26 11.09 -8.32
C ASP A 38 21.99 10.20 -7.28
N SER A 39 23.10 10.70 -6.75
CA SER A 39 24.04 9.98 -5.88
C SER A 39 23.87 10.24 -4.39
N ARG A 40 22.80 10.94 -3.95
CA ARG A 40 22.47 11.08 -2.52
C ARG A 40 20.97 10.90 -2.25
N LEU A 41 20.64 10.04 -1.29
CA LEU A 41 19.26 9.71 -0.91
C LEU A 41 18.57 10.88 -0.18
N PRO A 42 17.40 11.36 -0.62
CA PRO A 42 16.53 12.21 0.20
C PRO A 42 15.87 11.38 1.30
N THR A 43 15.79 11.96 2.49
CA THR A 43 15.13 11.40 3.68
C THR A 43 13.59 11.43 3.50
N SER A 44 12.89 10.37 3.92
CA SER A 44 11.42 10.29 4.10
C SER A 44 10.46 10.31 2.90
N ASP A 45 10.91 10.30 1.64
CA ASP A 45 9.98 10.35 0.50
C ASP A 45 9.46 8.96 0.07
N CYS A 46 8.15 8.75 0.25
CA CYS A 46 7.46 7.51 -0.08
C CYS A 46 6.85 7.56 -1.50
N GLY A 47 6.90 6.45 -2.27
CA GLY A 47 6.23 6.33 -3.57
C GLY A 47 7.13 6.60 -4.78
N GLY A 48 7.54 5.55 -5.50
CA GLY A 48 8.24 5.70 -6.79
C GLY A 48 9.17 4.53 -7.15
N TRP A 49 9.34 4.31 -8.46
CA TRP A 49 10.53 3.63 -8.97
C TRP A 49 11.76 4.50 -8.65
N ARG A 50 12.82 3.86 -8.18
CA ARG A 50 14.09 4.50 -7.85
C ARG A 50 15.20 3.64 -8.42
N THR A 51 16.22 4.29 -8.95
CA THR A 51 17.46 3.64 -9.32
C THR A 51 18.53 4.04 -8.31
N PHE A 52 19.22 3.06 -7.77
CA PHE A 52 20.31 3.24 -6.81
C PHE A 52 21.52 2.50 -7.35
N ARG A 53 22.63 3.20 -7.51
CA ARG A 53 23.87 2.64 -8.03
C ARG A 53 24.97 2.83 -7.01
N VAL A 54 25.72 1.77 -6.73
CA VAL A 54 26.84 1.82 -5.79
C VAL A 54 27.96 0.92 -6.28
N LEU A 55 29.19 1.37 -6.06
CA LEU A 55 30.39 0.56 -6.26
C LEU A 55 30.69 -0.19 -4.97
N VAL A 56 30.72 -1.52 -5.03
CA VAL A 56 31.28 -2.37 -3.97
C VAL A 56 32.75 -2.58 -4.31
N GLU A 57 33.66 -2.05 -3.51
CA GLU A 57 35.12 -2.18 -3.74
C GLU A 57 35.58 -3.63 -3.57
N GLU A 58 36.67 -3.99 -4.27
CA GLU A 58 37.41 -5.23 -4.06
C GLU A 58 38.58 -5.00 -3.07
N PRO A 59 38.71 -5.78 -1.98
CA PRO A 59 37.85 -6.90 -1.58
C PRO A 59 36.50 -6.43 -1.04
N PRO A 60 35.38 -7.13 -1.37
CA PRO A 60 34.08 -6.77 -0.85
C PRO A 60 34.05 -6.90 0.68
N PRO A 61 33.21 -6.10 1.37
CA PRO A 61 32.96 -6.27 2.80
C PRO A 61 32.58 -7.73 3.11
N ILE A 62 33.02 -8.25 4.26
CA ILE A 62 32.87 -9.66 4.61
C ILE A 62 31.42 -10.17 4.52
N GLU A 63 30.44 -9.30 4.76
CA GLU A 63 29.04 -9.68 4.69
C GLU A 63 28.44 -9.65 3.28
N LEU A 64 29.14 -9.05 2.31
CA LEU A 64 28.78 -9.07 0.89
C LEU A 64 29.60 -10.08 0.08
N ALA A 65 30.78 -10.48 0.56
CA ALA A 65 31.72 -11.36 -0.15
C ALA A 65 31.05 -12.62 -0.73
N ALA A 66 30.33 -13.40 0.11
CA ALA A 66 29.65 -14.61 -0.37
C ALA A 66 28.52 -14.33 -1.39
N LEU A 67 27.91 -13.13 -1.35
CA LEU A 67 26.87 -12.72 -2.30
C LEU A 67 27.49 -12.22 -3.61
N VAL A 68 28.66 -11.60 -3.55
CA VAL A 68 29.46 -11.22 -4.70
C VAL A 68 29.93 -12.49 -5.42
N ASP A 69 30.55 -13.44 -4.71
CA ASP A 69 31.04 -14.71 -5.27
C ASP A 69 29.91 -15.48 -5.97
N ALA A 70 28.73 -15.53 -5.34
CA ALA A 70 27.55 -16.16 -5.91
C ALA A 70 27.07 -15.45 -7.19
N CYS A 71 27.02 -14.12 -7.18
CA CYS A 71 26.60 -13.30 -8.32
C CYS A 71 27.58 -13.41 -9.49
N GLU A 72 28.90 -13.50 -9.23
CA GLU A 72 29.91 -13.74 -10.26
C GLU A 72 29.77 -15.10 -10.92
N THR A 73 29.46 -16.11 -10.11
CA THR A 73 29.30 -17.49 -10.58
C THR A 73 27.98 -17.69 -11.33
N ASP A 74 26.90 -17.07 -10.85
CA ASP A 74 25.56 -17.18 -11.42
C ASP A 74 24.83 -15.83 -11.40
N PRO A 75 24.65 -15.18 -12.56
CA PRO A 75 23.92 -13.92 -12.68
C PRO A 75 22.49 -13.95 -12.13
N ALA A 76 21.84 -15.12 -12.06
CA ALA A 76 20.50 -15.25 -11.48
C ALA A 76 20.48 -14.96 -9.96
N THR A 77 21.64 -15.05 -9.30
CA THR A 77 21.77 -14.78 -7.86
C THR A 77 22.09 -13.33 -7.54
N CYS A 78 22.45 -12.50 -8.53
CA CYS A 78 22.82 -11.09 -8.34
C CYS A 78 21.73 -10.27 -7.65
N ILE A 79 20.46 -10.65 -7.84
CA ILE A 79 19.33 -10.03 -7.12
C ILE A 79 19.48 -10.11 -5.60
N GLN A 80 20.20 -11.09 -5.06
CA GLN A 80 20.49 -11.23 -3.63
C GLN A 80 21.52 -10.20 -3.16
N LEU A 81 22.60 -10.02 -3.93
CA LEU A 81 23.58 -8.96 -3.71
C LEU A 81 22.91 -7.59 -3.74
N CYS A 82 22.14 -7.30 -4.79
CA CYS A 82 21.40 -6.04 -4.93
C CYS A 82 20.44 -5.77 -3.76
N ASN A 83 19.74 -6.79 -3.26
CA ASN A 83 18.84 -6.64 -2.11
C ASN A 83 19.59 -6.34 -0.81
N GLU A 84 20.73 -7.00 -0.56
CA GLU A 84 21.51 -6.77 0.66
C GLU A 84 22.22 -5.42 0.63
N VAL A 85 22.76 -5.04 -0.53
CA VAL A 85 23.31 -3.70 -0.78
C VAL A 85 22.23 -2.63 -0.54
N LEU A 86 21.06 -2.77 -1.15
CA LEU A 86 19.95 -1.83 -0.97
C LEU A 86 19.52 -1.73 0.51
N ARG A 87 19.44 -2.86 1.22
CA ARG A 87 19.06 -2.92 2.64
C ARG A 87 20.05 -2.14 3.52
N ARG A 88 21.34 -2.19 3.19
CA ARG A 88 22.40 -1.49 3.93
C ARG A 88 22.46 -0.01 3.60
N SER A 89 22.11 0.38 2.37
CA SER A 89 22.21 1.75 1.92
C SER A 89 20.98 2.62 2.22
N VAL A 90 19.84 2.03 2.55
CA VAL A 90 18.61 2.77 2.90
C VAL A 90 18.63 3.14 4.38
N ILE A 91 18.92 4.42 4.67
CA ILE A 91 19.10 4.98 6.02
C ILE A 91 17.76 5.20 6.77
N ASP A 92 16.61 5.15 6.09
CA ASP A 92 15.31 5.43 6.72
C ASP A 92 14.66 4.16 7.30
N SER A 93 14.42 4.16 8.61
CA SER A 93 14.05 3.01 9.42
C SER A 93 12.59 2.54 9.26
N ASN A 94 11.86 3.01 8.23
CA ASN A 94 10.46 2.64 8.00
C ASN A 94 10.06 2.33 6.54
N THR A 95 10.99 2.33 5.58
CA THR A 95 10.70 2.01 4.17
C THR A 95 11.15 0.59 3.79
N ASN A 96 10.19 -0.28 3.48
CA ASN A 96 10.45 -1.65 3.03
C ASN A 96 10.68 -1.66 1.51
N VAL A 97 11.93 -1.67 1.05
CA VAL A 97 12.30 -1.57 -0.38
C VAL A 97 13.02 -2.82 -0.87
N THR A 98 12.63 -3.36 -2.03
CA THR A 98 13.23 -4.56 -2.67
C THR A 98 13.80 -4.16 -4.01
N ALA A 99 14.98 -4.67 -4.35
CA ALA A 99 15.47 -4.65 -5.72
C ALA A 99 14.46 -5.40 -6.61
N THR A 100 13.88 -4.67 -7.56
CA THR A 100 12.99 -5.16 -8.62
C THR A 100 13.74 -5.28 -9.95
N GLN A 101 14.81 -4.50 -10.12
CA GLN A 101 15.81 -4.63 -11.17
C GLN A 101 17.19 -4.67 -10.51
N CYS A 102 18.07 -5.50 -11.04
CA CYS A 102 19.42 -5.67 -10.54
C CYS A 102 20.33 -5.93 -11.72
N ASP A 103 21.25 -5.00 -11.96
CA ASP A 103 22.29 -5.12 -12.97
C ASP A 103 23.63 -4.97 -12.24
N VAL A 104 24.46 -6.01 -12.28
CA VAL A 104 25.78 -6.03 -11.63
C VAL A 104 26.85 -6.20 -12.69
N THR A 105 27.82 -5.29 -12.71
CA THR A 105 29.00 -5.41 -13.57
C THR A 105 30.23 -5.63 -12.70
N HIS A 106 30.90 -6.76 -12.89
CA HIS A 106 32.08 -7.15 -12.12
C HIS A 106 33.37 -6.67 -12.81
N SER A 107 34.33 -6.23 -12.01
CA SER A 107 35.67 -5.85 -12.47
C SER A 107 36.73 -6.21 -11.41
N PRO A 108 38.02 -6.34 -11.78
CA PRO A 108 39.09 -6.64 -10.82
C PRO A 108 39.27 -5.60 -9.70
N THR A 109 38.65 -4.42 -9.82
CA THR A 109 38.75 -3.31 -8.86
C THR A 109 37.46 -3.07 -8.09
N GLY A 110 36.40 -3.84 -8.35
CA GLY A 110 35.09 -3.68 -7.69
C GLY A 110 33.91 -4.09 -8.56
N HIS A 111 32.72 -4.06 -7.95
CA HIS A 111 31.45 -4.47 -8.55
C HIS A 111 30.50 -3.28 -8.57
N ASP A 112 30.09 -2.89 -9.78
CA ASP A 112 29.12 -1.83 -9.99
C ASP A 112 27.71 -2.42 -9.90
N VAL A 113 26.99 -2.08 -8.83
CA VAL A 113 25.68 -2.64 -8.50
C VAL A 113 24.62 -1.57 -8.77
N ALA A 114 23.86 -1.74 -9.84
CA ALA A 114 22.73 -0.90 -10.21
C ALA A 114 21.39 -1.56 -9.83
N ILE A 115 20.59 -0.87 -9.02
CA ILE A 115 19.41 -1.42 -8.36
C ILE A 115 18.21 -0.56 -8.68
N GLY A 116 17.24 -1.11 -9.39
CA GLY A 116 15.90 -0.52 -9.49
C GLY A 116 15.01 -1.06 -8.39
N TYR A 117 14.37 -0.21 -7.58
CA TYR A 117 13.48 -0.64 -6.50
C TYR A 117 12.22 0.20 -6.40
N TYR A 118 11.19 -0.37 -5.79
CA TYR A 118 9.91 0.31 -5.57
C TYR A 118 9.71 0.69 -4.10
N GLY A 119 9.62 1.99 -3.82
CA GLY A 119 9.08 2.47 -2.55
C GLY A 119 7.57 2.64 -2.68
N SER A 120 6.76 1.91 -1.91
CA SER A 120 5.29 2.01 -1.99
C SER A 120 4.70 2.77 -0.81
N CYS A 121 3.83 3.74 -1.10
CA CYS A 121 2.70 4.04 -0.22
C CYS A 121 1.57 3.07 -0.61
N GLY A 122 1.49 1.90 0.02
CA GLY A 122 0.47 0.90 -0.29
C GLY A 122 -0.89 1.28 0.28
N ALA A 123 -1.88 1.35 -0.60
CA ALA A 123 -3.29 1.60 -0.36
C ALA A 123 -4.03 0.31 0.06
N GLU A 124 -3.60 -0.31 1.15
CA GLU A 124 -4.04 -1.65 1.54
C GLU A 124 -4.32 -1.59 3.05
N GLY A 125 -5.61 -1.53 3.42
CA GLY A 125 -6.17 -1.61 4.78
C GLY A 125 -5.79 -0.55 5.82
N ARG A 126 -6.56 -0.45 6.90
CA ARG A 126 -6.24 0.37 8.08
C ARG A 126 -5.09 -0.20 8.90
N ARG A 127 -3.97 0.52 8.93
CA ARG A 127 -2.79 0.12 9.69
C ARG A 127 -2.94 0.39 11.20
N PRO A 128 -2.66 -0.60 12.08
CA PRO A 128 -2.63 -0.37 13.52
C PRO A 128 -1.33 0.33 13.96
N ALA A 129 -1.42 1.14 15.02
CA ALA A 129 -0.23 1.55 15.76
C ALA A 129 0.57 0.32 16.25
N GLY A 130 1.90 0.37 16.12
CA GLY A 130 2.80 -0.71 16.53
C GLY A 130 2.98 -1.83 15.50
N LEU A 131 2.45 -1.69 14.27
CA LEU A 131 2.70 -2.67 13.20
C LEU A 131 4.20 -2.80 12.91
N ALA A 132 4.78 -3.97 13.24
CA ALA A 132 6.18 -4.28 13.00
C ALA A 132 6.43 -4.57 11.52
N ARG A 133 7.71 -4.62 11.11
CA ARG A 133 8.08 -4.88 9.70
C ARG A 133 7.84 -6.34 9.32
N GLY A 134 7.03 -6.59 8.29
CA GLY A 134 6.83 -7.93 7.72
C GLY A 134 8.02 -8.43 6.89
N ARG A 135 8.30 -9.75 6.97
CA ARG A 135 9.27 -10.43 6.09
C ARG A 135 8.74 -10.50 4.65
N LYS A 136 9.62 -10.44 3.65
CA LYS A 136 9.18 -10.45 2.24
C LYS A 136 8.93 -11.87 1.72
N PRO A 137 7.80 -12.10 1.03
CA PRO A 137 7.60 -13.32 0.25
C PRO A 137 8.57 -13.36 -0.93
N ARG A 138 9.00 -14.56 -1.33
CA ARG A 138 9.77 -14.79 -2.56
C ARG A 138 8.80 -15.19 -3.68
N ALA A 139 8.44 -14.28 -4.58
CA ALA A 139 7.53 -14.54 -5.70
C ALA A 139 7.63 -13.46 -6.79
N GLY A 140 6.91 -13.67 -7.91
CA GLY A 140 6.72 -12.64 -8.93
C GLY A 140 5.99 -11.40 -8.40
N ILE A 141 5.96 -10.32 -9.19
CA ILE A 141 5.45 -9.00 -8.79
C ILE A 141 4.00 -9.08 -8.27
N ALA A 142 3.12 -9.78 -8.99
CA ALA A 142 1.72 -9.94 -8.60
C ALA A 142 1.56 -10.76 -7.30
N GLY A 143 2.26 -11.89 -7.17
CA GLY A 143 2.24 -12.70 -5.95
C GLY A 143 2.75 -11.94 -4.73
N THR A 144 3.85 -11.18 -4.89
CA THR A 144 4.41 -10.34 -3.82
C THR A 144 3.45 -9.23 -3.40
N HIS A 145 2.77 -8.59 -4.35
CA HIS A 145 1.75 -7.59 -4.06
C HIS A 145 0.59 -8.18 -3.26
N LEU A 146 0.01 -9.29 -3.72
CA LEU A 146 -1.11 -9.95 -3.04
C LEU A 146 -0.74 -10.45 -1.63
N ALA A 147 0.48 -10.97 -1.45
CA ALA A 147 0.97 -11.38 -0.15
C ALA A 147 1.17 -10.20 0.81
N ARG A 148 1.55 -9.04 0.27
CA ARG A 148 1.61 -7.79 1.04
C ARG A 148 0.21 -7.28 1.38
N SER A 149 -0.74 -7.32 0.45
CA SER A 149 -2.12 -6.94 0.72
C SER A 149 -2.71 -7.82 1.82
N ALA A 150 -2.55 -9.14 1.71
CA ALA A 150 -2.95 -10.08 2.76
C ALA A 150 -2.34 -9.78 4.14
N TRP A 151 -1.09 -9.31 4.17
CA TRP A 151 -0.43 -8.89 5.41
C TRP A 151 -1.03 -7.61 5.98
N TYR A 152 -1.36 -6.63 5.13
CA TYR A 152 -2.05 -5.42 5.56
C TYR A 152 -3.47 -5.71 6.06
N GLU A 153 -4.26 -6.51 5.36
CA GLU A 153 -5.61 -6.89 5.83
C GLU A 153 -5.53 -7.63 7.18
N ALA A 154 -4.55 -8.54 7.32
CA ALA A 154 -4.33 -9.21 8.59
C ALA A 154 -3.91 -8.24 9.71
N ALA A 155 -3.21 -7.14 9.38
CA ALA A 155 -2.90 -6.07 10.31
C ALA A 155 -4.14 -5.23 10.66
N SER A 156 -5.03 -4.97 9.70
CA SER A 156 -6.30 -4.25 9.91
C SER A 156 -7.21 -4.93 10.93
N VAL A 157 -7.17 -6.27 11.03
CA VAL A 157 -7.85 -7.01 12.11
C VAL A 157 -7.46 -6.45 13.48
N TYR A 158 -6.16 -6.23 13.74
CA TYR A 158 -5.69 -5.67 15.00
C TYR A 158 -6.10 -4.21 15.17
N ALA A 159 -6.10 -3.43 14.08
CA ALA A 159 -6.53 -2.04 14.12
C ALA A 159 -8.00 -1.91 14.54
N PHE A 160 -8.88 -2.71 13.96
CA PHE A 160 -10.31 -2.69 14.29
C PHE A 160 -10.63 -3.30 15.65
N VAL A 161 -9.92 -4.36 16.09
CA VAL A 161 -10.05 -4.89 17.45
C VAL A 161 -9.62 -3.85 18.49
N SER A 162 -8.49 -3.18 18.26
CA SER A 162 -8.01 -2.10 19.13
C SER A 162 -8.99 -0.93 19.15
N LEU A 163 -9.47 -0.50 17.99
CA LEU A 163 -10.48 0.54 17.88
C LEU A 163 -11.74 0.20 18.68
N ALA A 164 -12.24 -1.03 18.60
CA ALA A 164 -13.42 -1.44 19.35
C ALA A 164 -13.23 -1.36 20.88
N ARG A 165 -12.03 -1.71 21.38
CA ARG A 165 -11.66 -1.61 22.80
C ARG A 165 -11.51 -0.15 23.24
N GLU A 166 -10.87 0.66 22.41
CA GLU A 166 -10.63 2.07 22.67
C GLU A 166 -11.94 2.88 22.66
N LEU A 167 -12.80 2.63 21.69
CA LEU A 167 -14.16 3.17 21.65
C LEU A 167 -14.93 2.82 22.93
N ALA A 168 -14.81 1.58 23.43
CA ALA A 168 -15.42 1.19 24.70
C ALA A 168 -14.87 2.02 25.88
N ARG A 169 -13.54 2.13 25.97
CA ARG A 169 -12.84 2.86 27.04
C ARG A 169 -13.28 4.33 27.12
N PHE A 170 -13.48 4.98 25.99
CA PHE A 170 -13.86 6.39 25.91
C PHE A 170 -15.40 6.61 25.88
N GLY A 171 -16.20 5.57 26.08
CA GLY A 171 -17.65 5.67 26.20
C GLY A 171 -18.37 5.92 24.86
N ALA A 172 -17.86 5.37 23.77
CA ALA A 172 -18.54 5.42 22.47
C ALA A 172 -19.82 4.56 22.47
N PRO A 173 -20.83 4.93 21.64
CA PRO A 173 -22.02 4.13 21.43
C PRO A 173 -21.70 2.66 21.09
N LYS A 174 -22.54 1.74 21.58
CA LYS A 174 -22.43 0.29 21.30
C LYS A 174 -22.40 0.00 19.80
N THR A 175 -23.15 0.76 19.01
CA THR A 175 -23.22 0.63 17.55
C THR A 175 -21.86 0.79 16.87
N LEU A 176 -21.06 1.81 17.24
CA LEU A 176 -19.71 2.02 16.70
C LEU A 176 -18.75 0.90 17.10
N ARG A 177 -18.86 0.44 18.35
CA ARG A 177 -18.02 -0.67 18.85
C ARG A 177 -18.32 -1.98 18.13
N ASP A 178 -19.60 -2.27 17.88
CA ASP A 178 -20.01 -3.47 17.16
C ASP A 178 -19.67 -3.37 15.67
N ALA A 179 -19.75 -2.18 15.07
CA ALA A 179 -19.29 -1.95 13.71
C ALA A 179 -17.78 -2.19 13.55
N ALA A 180 -16.96 -1.70 14.48
CA ALA A 180 -15.52 -1.98 14.49
C ALA A 180 -15.23 -3.48 14.62
N LYS A 181 -15.98 -4.22 15.46
CA LYS A 181 -15.82 -5.68 15.54
C LYS A 181 -16.22 -6.40 14.24
N ARG A 182 -17.26 -5.92 13.56
CA ARG A 182 -17.64 -6.46 12.24
C ARG A 182 -16.57 -6.20 11.20
N ALA A 183 -16.01 -4.99 11.16
CA ALA A 183 -14.88 -4.67 10.28
C ALA A 183 -13.69 -5.60 10.53
N ALA A 184 -13.34 -5.89 11.79
CA ALA A 184 -12.29 -6.87 12.10
C ALA A 184 -12.60 -8.29 11.56
N ILE A 185 -13.86 -8.70 11.49
CA ILE A 185 -14.27 -9.98 10.91
C ILE A 185 -14.12 -9.93 9.38
N ASP A 186 -14.57 -8.85 8.74
CA ASP A 186 -14.41 -8.61 7.30
C ASP A 186 -12.93 -8.73 6.92
N GLU A 187 -12.02 -8.15 7.72
CA GLU A 187 -10.58 -8.19 7.46
C GLU A 187 -9.94 -9.58 7.61
N VAL A 188 -10.49 -10.43 8.48
CA VAL A 188 -10.08 -11.85 8.50
C VAL A 188 -10.43 -12.53 7.18
N HIS A 189 -11.58 -12.17 6.57
CA HIS A 189 -11.94 -12.68 5.26
C HIS A 189 -11.06 -12.10 4.16
N HIS A 190 -10.78 -10.80 4.17
CA HIS A 190 -9.91 -10.14 3.18
C HIS A 190 -8.50 -10.73 3.20
N ALA A 191 -7.91 -10.87 4.38
CA ALA A 191 -6.58 -11.47 4.56
C ALA A 191 -6.49 -12.90 4.01
N ARG A 192 -7.56 -13.70 4.19
CA ARG A 192 -7.65 -15.06 3.64
C ARG A 192 -7.72 -15.04 2.12
N LEU A 193 -8.62 -14.24 1.55
CA LEU A 193 -8.81 -14.12 0.10
C LEU A 193 -7.52 -13.68 -0.60
N MET A 194 -6.88 -12.60 -0.09
CA MET A 194 -5.61 -12.13 -0.62
C MET A 194 -4.49 -13.15 -0.43
N GLY A 195 -4.48 -13.85 0.71
CA GLY A 195 -3.51 -14.91 0.99
C GLY A 195 -3.65 -16.11 0.05
N ASP A 196 -4.86 -16.51 -0.30
CA ASP A 196 -5.13 -17.58 -1.28
C ASP A 196 -4.66 -17.17 -2.67
N LEU A 197 -4.97 -15.95 -3.11
CA LEU A 197 -4.51 -15.40 -4.38
C LEU A 197 -2.99 -15.28 -4.46
N ALA A 198 -2.35 -14.93 -3.34
CA ALA A 198 -0.90 -14.88 -3.20
C ALA A 198 -0.27 -16.27 -3.31
N ARG A 199 -0.80 -17.27 -2.59
CA ARG A 199 -0.30 -18.65 -2.62
C ARG A 199 -0.42 -19.28 -4.00
N ALA A 200 -1.52 -19.03 -4.69
CA ALA A 200 -1.70 -19.43 -6.09
C ALA A 200 -0.63 -18.85 -7.03
N ARG A 201 0.04 -17.77 -6.62
CA ARG A 201 1.13 -17.09 -7.36
C ARG A 201 2.51 -17.29 -6.70
N GLY A 202 2.67 -18.37 -5.93
CA GLY A 202 3.93 -18.75 -5.31
C GLY A 202 4.37 -17.88 -4.13
N ALA A 203 3.52 -16.98 -3.62
CA ALA A 203 3.84 -16.11 -2.50
C ALA A 203 3.11 -16.55 -1.22
N THR A 204 3.81 -16.55 -0.09
CA THR A 204 3.18 -16.75 1.21
C THR A 204 3.19 -15.43 1.99
N PRO A 205 2.03 -14.92 2.44
CA PRO A 205 1.98 -13.74 3.30
C PRO A 205 2.81 -13.94 4.58
N PRO A 206 3.63 -12.96 4.97
CA PRO A 206 4.33 -13.04 6.25
C PRO A 206 3.35 -13.00 7.42
N LYS A 207 3.82 -13.45 8.59
CA LYS A 207 3.09 -13.28 9.84
C LYS A 207 2.99 -11.79 10.20
N VAL A 208 1.84 -11.37 10.71
CA VAL A 208 1.66 -10.04 11.30
C VAL A 208 2.18 -10.05 12.73
N GLU A 209 3.00 -9.06 13.05
CA GLU A 209 3.52 -8.79 14.38
C GLU A 209 3.14 -7.35 14.76
N ILE A 210 2.52 -7.20 15.93
CA ILE A 210 2.08 -5.91 16.47
C ILE A 210 2.77 -5.71 17.82
N GLU A 211 3.55 -4.65 17.94
CA GLU A 211 4.05 -4.15 19.22
C GLU A 211 2.89 -3.53 20.00
N ASP A 212 2.82 -3.77 21.31
CA ASP A 212 1.77 -3.20 22.15
C ASP A 212 1.87 -1.66 22.16
N PRO A 213 0.91 -0.93 21.56
CA PRO A 213 0.96 0.52 21.53
C PRO A 213 0.60 1.14 22.89
N GLY A 214 0.27 0.32 23.89
CA GLY A 214 -0.15 0.76 25.22
C GLY A 214 -1.48 1.52 25.19
N LEU A 215 -1.73 2.29 26.26
CA LEU A 215 -2.94 3.08 26.38
C LEU A 215 -2.83 4.37 25.58
N ARG A 216 -3.59 4.47 24.48
CA ARG A 216 -3.61 5.65 23.62
C ARG A 216 -4.63 6.69 24.06
N SER A 217 -4.34 7.96 23.76
CA SER A 217 -5.27 9.07 23.96
C SER A 217 -6.36 9.08 22.89
N LEU A 218 -7.54 9.65 23.19
CA LEU A 218 -8.62 9.81 22.20
C LEU A 218 -8.17 10.64 20.99
N GLU A 219 -7.27 11.60 21.20
CA GLU A 219 -6.69 12.37 20.12
C GLU A 219 -5.82 11.52 19.20
N SER A 220 -4.96 10.66 19.76
CA SER A 220 -4.14 9.72 18.98
C SER A 220 -5.00 8.78 18.13
N ILE A 221 -6.09 8.28 18.71
CA ILE A 221 -7.06 7.41 18.03
C ILE A 221 -7.76 8.19 16.90
N ALA A 222 -8.15 9.45 17.13
CA ALA A 222 -8.75 10.29 16.11
C ALA A 222 -7.79 10.61 14.96
N ILE A 223 -6.50 10.85 15.27
CA ILE A 223 -5.44 11.06 14.27
C ILE A 223 -5.25 9.81 13.39
N GLU A 224 -5.18 8.62 13.98
CA GLU A 224 -5.12 7.37 13.21
C GLU A 224 -6.40 7.19 12.37
N ASN A 225 -7.56 7.46 12.96
CA ASN A 225 -8.85 7.30 12.29
C ASN A 225 -9.02 8.18 11.06
N VAL A 226 -8.60 9.45 11.09
CA VAL A 226 -8.66 10.29 9.88
C VAL A 226 -7.59 9.92 8.84
N THR A 227 -6.50 9.30 9.26
CA THR A 227 -5.36 8.94 8.38
C THR A 227 -5.60 7.62 7.68
N GLU A 228 -5.78 6.55 8.45
CA GLU A 228 -5.89 5.18 7.93
C GLU A 228 -7.38 4.82 7.73
N GLY A 229 -8.28 5.29 8.58
CA GLY A 229 -9.73 5.04 8.45
C GLY A 229 -10.40 5.85 7.33
N ILE A 230 -10.40 7.18 7.44
CA ILE A 230 -11.11 8.02 6.45
C ILE A 230 -10.35 8.08 5.12
N VAL A 231 -9.04 8.36 5.13
CA VAL A 231 -8.28 8.48 3.87
C VAL A 231 -7.89 7.11 3.33
N GLY A 232 -7.39 6.21 4.18
CA GLY A 232 -6.98 4.85 3.79
C GLY A 232 -8.14 4.01 3.25
N GLU A 233 -9.17 3.73 4.05
CA GLU A 233 -10.27 2.83 3.63
C GLU A 233 -11.07 3.39 2.45
N THR A 234 -11.28 4.71 2.39
CA THR A 234 -11.95 5.33 1.22
C THR A 234 -11.15 5.08 -0.06
N TRP A 235 -9.81 5.19 0.04
CA TRP A 235 -8.95 4.96 -1.10
C TRP A 235 -8.86 3.46 -1.45
N ALA A 236 -8.76 2.58 -0.45
CA ALA A 236 -8.80 1.12 -0.63
C ALA A 236 -10.09 0.69 -1.32
N ALA A 237 -11.26 1.17 -0.86
CA ALA A 237 -12.55 0.93 -1.50
C ALA A 237 -12.57 1.37 -2.97
N LEU A 238 -12.01 2.55 -3.27
CA LEU A 238 -11.98 3.07 -4.64
C LEU A 238 -11.10 2.23 -5.57
N ILE A 239 -9.94 1.77 -5.07
CA ILE A 239 -9.06 0.85 -5.81
C ILE A 239 -9.73 -0.52 -6.00
N ALA A 240 -10.37 -1.06 -4.97
CA ALA A 240 -11.10 -2.32 -5.07
C ALA A 240 -12.27 -2.23 -6.05
N PHE A 241 -13.05 -1.14 -6.07
CA PHE A 241 -14.08 -0.93 -7.11
C PHE A 241 -13.48 -0.85 -8.52
N TRP A 242 -12.32 -0.22 -8.68
CA TRP A 242 -11.62 -0.20 -9.96
C TRP A 242 -11.20 -1.62 -10.40
N GLN A 243 -10.55 -2.38 -9.51
CA GLN A 243 -10.09 -3.73 -9.81
C GLN A 243 -11.27 -4.69 -10.06
N ALA A 244 -12.39 -4.51 -9.35
CA ALA A 244 -13.62 -5.25 -9.59
C ALA A 244 -14.15 -5.06 -11.02
N ALA A 245 -13.91 -3.90 -11.63
CA ALA A 245 -14.30 -3.61 -13.01
C ALA A 245 -13.23 -4.02 -14.05
N HIS A 246 -11.94 -3.93 -13.70
CA HIS A 246 -10.83 -3.99 -14.68
C HIS A 246 -9.94 -5.23 -14.57
N ALA A 247 -10.01 -6.02 -13.50
CA ALA A 247 -9.22 -7.25 -13.41
C ALA A 247 -9.63 -8.24 -14.52
N THR A 248 -8.64 -8.90 -15.13
CA THR A 248 -8.84 -9.81 -16.25
C THR A 248 -9.54 -11.11 -15.81
N ASP A 249 -9.16 -11.65 -14.65
CA ASP A 249 -9.76 -12.85 -14.05
C ASP A 249 -11.13 -12.54 -13.41
N PRO A 250 -12.21 -13.22 -13.84
CA PRO A 250 -13.55 -13.11 -13.23
C PRO A 250 -13.57 -13.39 -11.72
N THR A 251 -12.75 -14.33 -11.25
CA THR A 251 -12.66 -14.70 -9.82
C THR A 251 -12.06 -13.56 -9.01
N MET A 252 -11.04 -12.90 -9.56
CA MET A 252 -10.45 -11.71 -8.93
C MET A 252 -11.45 -10.55 -8.93
N ARG A 253 -12.18 -10.31 -10.04
CA ARG A 253 -13.23 -9.28 -10.06
C ARG A 253 -14.28 -9.49 -8.97
N ALA A 254 -14.79 -10.72 -8.81
CA ALA A 254 -15.76 -11.05 -7.76
C ALA A 254 -15.17 -10.84 -6.34
N THR A 255 -13.90 -11.19 -6.15
CA THR A 255 -13.17 -10.97 -4.89
C THR A 255 -13.07 -9.48 -4.56
N TYR A 256 -12.60 -8.67 -5.51
CA TYR A 256 -12.50 -7.22 -5.32
C TYR A 256 -13.85 -6.53 -5.15
N ALA A 257 -14.91 -7.01 -5.81
CA ALA A 257 -16.26 -6.46 -5.65
C ALA A 257 -16.77 -6.61 -4.21
N ARG A 258 -16.50 -7.76 -3.57
CA ARG A 258 -16.82 -7.97 -2.16
C ARG A 258 -16.02 -7.03 -1.26
N ILE A 259 -14.71 -7.01 -1.44
CA ILE A 259 -13.80 -6.17 -0.64
C ILE A 259 -14.19 -4.70 -0.77
N ALA A 260 -14.50 -4.21 -1.97
CA ALA A 260 -14.89 -2.83 -2.18
C ALA A 260 -16.12 -2.39 -1.36
N GLU A 261 -17.13 -3.26 -1.23
CA GLU A 261 -18.31 -2.98 -0.40
C GLU A 261 -17.99 -3.04 1.09
N ASP A 262 -17.06 -3.90 1.50
CA ASP A 262 -16.62 -4.05 2.88
C ASP A 262 -15.77 -2.82 3.30
N GLU A 263 -14.77 -2.46 2.51
CA GLU A 263 -13.92 -1.25 2.68
C GLU A 263 -14.73 0.05 2.69
N LEU A 264 -15.78 0.11 1.87
CA LEU A 264 -16.69 1.25 1.88
C LEU A 264 -17.37 1.40 3.25
N ARG A 265 -17.86 0.30 3.85
CA ARG A 265 -18.47 0.35 5.19
C ARG A 265 -17.45 0.72 6.26
N HIS A 266 -16.18 0.34 6.07
CA HIS A 266 -15.09 0.70 6.98
C HIS A 266 -14.78 2.20 6.92
N ALA A 267 -14.82 2.78 5.72
CA ALA A 267 -14.73 4.23 5.53
C ALA A 267 -15.91 4.98 6.18
N GLU A 268 -17.14 4.48 6.01
CA GLU A 268 -18.34 5.04 6.64
C GLU A 268 -18.26 4.98 8.17
N LEU A 269 -17.84 3.84 8.74
CA LEU A 269 -17.56 3.70 10.16
C LEU A 269 -16.52 4.74 10.63
N SER A 270 -15.45 4.94 9.87
CA SER A 270 -14.40 5.89 10.21
C SER A 270 -14.92 7.34 10.24
N ILE A 271 -15.88 7.69 9.36
CA ILE A 271 -16.56 9.00 9.39
C ILE A 271 -17.40 9.15 10.67
N GLU A 272 -18.15 8.12 11.06
CA GLU A 272 -18.96 8.15 12.29
C GLU A 272 -18.09 8.24 13.56
N VAL A 273 -16.97 7.52 13.58
CA VAL A 273 -15.98 7.58 14.67
C VAL A 273 -15.37 8.97 14.80
N ASP A 274 -15.00 9.62 13.69
CA ASP A 274 -14.46 10.99 13.71
C ASP A 274 -15.50 12.00 14.22
N ALA A 275 -16.75 11.90 13.75
CA ALA A 275 -17.84 12.73 14.21
C ALA A 275 -18.06 12.60 15.73
N TRP A 276 -18.09 11.36 16.24
CA TRP A 276 -18.21 11.10 17.67
C TRP A 276 -16.99 11.62 18.46
N ALA A 277 -15.77 11.31 18.02
CA ALA A 277 -14.55 11.71 18.72
C ALA A 277 -14.45 13.24 18.84
N ARG A 278 -14.82 13.97 17.78
CA ARG A 278 -14.84 15.44 17.79
C ARG A 278 -15.73 16.01 18.88
N THR A 279 -16.84 15.36 19.25
CA THR A 279 -17.69 15.83 20.37
C THR A 279 -16.96 15.86 21.72
N LYS A 280 -15.91 15.06 21.88
CA LYS A 280 -15.10 14.95 23.11
C LYS A 280 -13.77 15.71 23.05
N LEU A 281 -13.27 15.99 21.85
CA LEU A 281 -11.99 16.67 21.66
C LEU A 281 -12.08 18.19 21.83
N ARG A 282 -11.08 18.76 22.52
CA ARG A 282 -10.87 20.21 22.62
C ARG A 282 -10.52 20.82 21.25
N PRO A 283 -10.77 22.11 21.02
CA PRO A 283 -10.49 22.77 19.74
C PRO A 283 -9.04 22.59 19.23
N ALA A 284 -8.05 22.65 20.11
CA ALA A 284 -6.64 22.46 19.74
C ALA A 284 -6.36 21.03 19.22
N ALA A 285 -6.97 20.00 19.81
CA ALA A 285 -6.85 18.63 19.34
C ALA A 285 -7.54 18.42 18.00
N ARG A 286 -8.73 19.01 17.80
CA ARG A 286 -9.44 18.98 16.49
C ARG A 286 -8.56 19.56 15.38
N LYS A 287 -7.87 20.68 15.62
CA LYS A 287 -6.92 21.27 14.65
C LYS A 287 -5.79 20.30 14.28
N ARG A 288 -5.27 19.52 15.24
CA ARG A 288 -4.21 18.52 14.99
C ARG A 288 -4.73 17.30 14.22
N VAL A 289 -5.97 16.88 14.48
CA VAL A 289 -6.66 15.86 13.68
C VAL A 289 -6.85 16.35 12.23
N ASP A 290 -7.32 17.58 12.03
CA ASP A 290 -7.48 18.16 10.68
C ASP A 290 -6.13 18.26 9.95
N ALA A 291 -5.07 18.65 10.66
CA ALA A 291 -3.72 18.68 10.10
C ALA A 291 -3.22 17.28 9.71
N ALA A 292 -3.56 16.23 10.48
CA ALA A 292 -3.22 14.85 10.16
C ALA A 292 -3.92 14.38 8.87
N ARG A 293 -5.22 14.68 8.73
CA ARG A 293 -5.98 14.40 7.50
C ARG A 293 -5.35 15.09 6.28
N THR A 294 -4.98 16.37 6.40
CA THR A 294 -4.31 17.11 5.32
C THR A 294 -2.98 16.47 4.93
N ARG A 295 -2.16 16.04 5.92
CA ARG A 295 -0.90 15.33 5.65
C ARG A 295 -1.14 13.98 4.97
N ALA A 296 -2.15 13.22 5.39
CA ALA A 296 -2.51 11.94 4.77
C ALA A 296 -2.90 12.11 3.30
N LEU A 297 -3.73 13.11 2.99
CA LEU A 297 -4.11 13.44 1.61
C LEU A 297 -2.92 13.92 0.77
N ALA A 298 -2.01 14.71 1.34
CA ALA A 298 -0.79 15.13 0.65
C ALA A 298 0.15 13.95 0.36
N LYS A 299 0.27 13.02 1.31
CA LYS A 299 1.03 11.77 1.13
C LYS A 299 0.42 10.92 0.01
N LEU A 300 -0.91 10.76 0.01
CA LEU A 300 -1.61 10.04 -1.05
C LEU A 300 -1.44 10.71 -2.41
N ALA A 301 -1.53 12.04 -2.49
CA ALA A 301 -1.32 12.82 -3.72
C ALA A 301 0.08 12.61 -4.34
N LYS A 302 1.12 12.40 -3.51
CA LYS A 302 2.44 12.00 -3.98
C LYS A 302 2.42 10.56 -4.51
N GLY A 303 1.82 9.64 -3.76
CA GLY A 303 1.77 8.21 -4.09
C GLY A 303 1.10 7.92 -5.44
N VAL A 304 -0.02 8.57 -5.75
CA VAL A 304 -0.78 8.31 -6.99
C VAL A 304 -0.07 8.68 -8.28
N LYS A 305 1.00 9.47 -8.21
CA LYS A 305 1.84 9.79 -9.38
C LYS A 305 2.79 8.65 -9.77
N THR A 306 2.87 7.62 -8.94
CA THR A 306 3.80 6.51 -9.13
C THR A 306 3.27 5.53 -10.17
N THR A 307 4.08 5.25 -11.19
CA THR A 307 3.82 4.19 -12.17
C THR A 307 3.75 2.82 -11.50
N GLN A 308 2.61 2.14 -11.66
CA GLN A 308 2.48 0.76 -11.22
C GLN A 308 3.21 -0.18 -12.19
N PRO A 309 3.85 -1.25 -11.70
CA PRO A 309 4.39 -2.29 -12.58
C PRO A 309 3.33 -2.82 -13.54
N ALA A 310 3.69 -3.01 -14.81
CA ALA A 310 2.77 -3.49 -15.84
C ALA A 310 2.09 -4.81 -15.45
N ALA A 311 2.80 -5.70 -14.74
CA ALA A 311 2.24 -6.93 -14.20
C ALA A 311 1.07 -6.71 -13.24
N LEU A 312 1.09 -5.67 -12.40
CA LEU A 312 -0.03 -5.38 -11.48
C LEU A 312 -1.26 -4.87 -12.24
N VAL A 313 -1.05 -4.05 -13.27
CA VAL A 313 -2.12 -3.53 -14.12
C VAL A 313 -2.76 -4.67 -14.91
N ALA A 314 -1.95 -5.49 -15.58
CA ALA A 314 -2.42 -6.56 -16.45
C ALA A 314 -3.02 -7.75 -15.68
N GLU A 315 -2.39 -8.18 -14.58
CA GLU A 315 -2.81 -9.38 -13.86
C GLU A 315 -3.83 -9.08 -12.76
N LEU A 316 -3.69 -7.97 -12.04
CA LEU A 316 -4.53 -7.65 -10.87
C LEU A 316 -5.53 -6.52 -11.13
N GLY A 317 -5.58 -5.98 -12.36
CA GLY A 317 -6.48 -4.90 -12.72
C GLY A 317 -6.17 -3.59 -12.00
N MET A 318 -4.94 -3.38 -11.51
CA MET A 318 -4.57 -2.14 -10.83
C MET A 318 -4.69 -0.95 -11.78
N PRO A 319 -5.16 0.22 -11.31
CA PRO A 319 -5.14 1.42 -12.15
C PRO A 319 -3.70 1.84 -12.44
N ASP A 320 -3.44 2.26 -13.68
CA ASP A 320 -2.19 2.90 -14.04
C ASP A 320 -2.05 4.28 -13.35
N ALA A 321 -0.91 4.95 -13.52
CA ALA A 321 -0.65 6.24 -12.89
C ALA A 321 -1.63 7.34 -13.34
N ALA A 322 -2.14 7.31 -14.58
CA ALA A 322 -3.08 8.32 -15.07
C ALA A 322 -4.47 8.11 -14.45
N ALA A 323 -4.92 6.87 -14.37
CA ALA A 323 -6.16 6.48 -13.71
C ALA A 323 -6.09 6.78 -12.20
N MET A 324 -5.00 6.40 -11.52
CA MET A 324 -4.75 6.71 -10.10
C MET A 324 -4.88 8.22 -9.82
N GLN A 325 -4.26 9.07 -10.64
CA GLN A 325 -4.32 10.53 -10.48
C GLN A 325 -5.74 11.08 -10.68
N LYS A 326 -6.46 10.60 -11.69
CA LYS A 326 -7.85 11.03 -11.96
C LYS A 326 -8.79 10.57 -10.83
N LEU A 327 -8.68 9.34 -10.38
CA LEU A 327 -9.43 8.80 -9.25
C LEU A 327 -9.19 9.65 -7.99
N PHE A 328 -7.93 9.96 -7.69
CA PHE A 328 -7.58 10.79 -6.54
C PHE A 328 -8.11 12.23 -6.66
N ALA A 329 -7.94 12.87 -7.81
CA ALA A 329 -8.44 14.23 -8.03
C ALA A 329 -9.96 14.30 -7.84
N ASN A 330 -10.67 13.30 -8.37
CA ASN A 330 -12.12 13.18 -8.24
C ASN A 330 -12.56 12.91 -6.79
N ALA A 331 -11.88 12.00 -6.08
CA ALA A 331 -12.16 11.70 -4.68
C ALA A 331 -11.89 12.91 -3.78
N ARG A 332 -10.79 13.62 -4.02
CA ARG A 332 -10.46 14.88 -3.32
C ARG A 332 -11.54 15.94 -3.50
N ALA A 333 -12.11 16.06 -4.70
CA ALA A 333 -13.14 17.06 -4.98
C ALA A 333 -14.55 16.69 -4.50
N ARG A 334 -14.87 15.40 -4.36
CA ARG A 334 -16.26 14.94 -4.15
C ARG A 334 -16.50 14.11 -2.89
N VAL A 335 -15.44 13.56 -2.30
CA VAL A 335 -15.52 12.69 -1.12
C VAL A 335 -14.84 13.33 0.07
N TRP A 336 -13.63 13.87 -0.12
CA TRP A 336 -12.87 14.48 0.97
C TRP A 336 -13.00 16.00 1.07
N ALA A 337 -13.76 16.63 0.17
CA ALA A 337 -14.03 18.07 0.16
C ALA A 337 -14.74 18.56 1.43
#